data_AF-A0A6N6MKN3-F1
#
_entry.id   AF-A0A6N6MKN3-F1
#
_cell.length_a   1.000
_cell.length_b   1.000
_cell.length_c   1.000
_cell.angle_alpha   90.00
_cell.angle_beta   90.00
_cell.angle_gamma   90.00
#
_symmetry.space_group_name_H-M   'P 1'
#
loop_
_entity.id
_entity.type
_entity.pdbx_description
1 polymer ?
#
loop_
_entity_poly.entity_id
_entity_poly.type
_entity_poly.pdbx_seq_one_letter_code
_entity_poly.pdbx_strand_id
1 'polypeptide(L)' 'MEPPVPITFEQIRERAYELWERNHRPEGLEIRFWLLAERELKAERDRKRTEATEAGAETASAEENPVERRARSTAAR' A
#
# COMPACT_ATOMS: atom_id res chain seq x y z
N MET A 1 4.84 -10.86 -15.73
CA MET A 1 4.39 -9.92 -14.68
C MET A 1 2.94 -10.27 -14.40
N GLU A 2 2.66 -10.95 -13.29
CA GLU A 2 1.30 -11.36 -12.92
C GLU A 2 0.46 -10.09 -12.68
N PRO A 3 -0.75 -9.96 -13.26
CA PRO A 3 -1.57 -8.77 -13.04
C PRO A 3 -1.92 -8.64 -11.55
N PRO A 4 -2.03 -7.41 -11.02
CA PRO A 4 -2.36 -7.20 -9.62
C PRO A 4 -3.74 -7.79 -9.33
N VAL A 5 -3.79 -8.71 -8.37
CA VAL A 5 -5.03 -9.39 -7.95
C VAL A 5 -6.04 -8.32 -7.53
N PRO A 6 -7.23 -8.25 -8.17
CA PRO A 6 -8.26 -7.31 -7.78
C PRO A 6 -8.81 -7.66 -6.39
N ILE A 7 -9.32 -6.66 -5.67
CA ILE A 7 -10.04 -6.90 -4.42
C ILE A 7 -11.28 -7.73 -4.76
N THR A 8 -11.38 -8.92 -4.18
CA THR A 8 -12.48 -9.85 -4.48
C THR A 8 -13.69 -9.57 -3.59
N PHE A 9 -14.86 -10.02 -4.04
CA PHE A 9 -16.09 -9.97 -3.23
C PHE A 9 -15.94 -10.71 -1.89
N GLU A 10 -15.19 -11.82 -1.89
CA GLU A 10 -14.93 -12.61 -0.69
C GLU A 10 -14.13 -11.82 0.36
N GLN A 11 -13.09 -11.11 -0.06
CA GLN A 11 -12.32 -10.24 0.83
C GLN A 11 -13.18 -9.13 1.43
N ILE A 12 -14.05 -8.51 0.63
CA ILE A 12 -14.98 -7.48 1.12
C ILE A 12 -15.97 -8.08 2.11
N ARG A 13 -16.51 -9.27 1.83
CA ARG A 13 -17.44 -9.98 2.72
C ARG A 13 -16.81 -10.29 4.07
N GLU A 14 -15.62 -10.88 4.07
CA GLU A 14 -14.88 -11.21 5.28
C GLU A 14 -14.62 -9.96 6.11
N ARG A 15 -14.10 -8.91 5.48
CA ARG A 15 -13.81 -7.65 6.16
C ARG A 15 -15.07 -6.96 6.69
N ALA A 16 -16.17 -7.00 5.93
CA ALA A 16 -17.46 -6.47 6.38
C ALA A 16 -18.01 -7.25 7.58
N TYR A 17 -17.87 -8.58 7.57
CA TYR A 17 -18.30 -9.45 8.66
C TYR A 17 -17.49 -9.20 9.94
N GLU A 18 -16.16 -9.08 9.85
CA GLU A 18 -15.30 -8.71 10.97
C GLU A 18 -15.72 -7.38 11.61
N LEU A 19 -15.97 -6.36 10.76
CA LEU A 19 -16.42 -5.05 11.23
C LEU A 19 -17.80 -5.14 11.89
N TRP A 20 -18.74 -5.86 11.29
CA TRP A 20 -20.09 -6.03 11.84
C TRP A 20 -20.08 -6.80 13.17
N GLU A 21 -19.29 -7.87 13.26
CA GLU A 21 -19.12 -8.67 14.48
C GLU A 21 -18.50 -7.87 15.62
N ARG A 22 -17.43 -7.11 15.33
CA ARG A 22 -16.78 -6.22 16.31
C ARG A 22 -17.72 -5.13 16.85
N ASN A 23 -18.73 -4.75 16.07
CA ASN A 23 -19.74 -3.76 16.47
C ASN A 23 -20.98 -4.39 17.15
N HIS A 24 -20.90 -5.66 17.55
CA HIS A 24 -22.00 -6.43 18.17
C HIS A 24 -23.18 -6.70 17.24
N ARG A 25 -22.92 -6.82 15.94
CA ARG A 25 -23.89 -7.27 14.93
C ARG A 25 -25.20 -6.46 14.93
N PRO A 26 -25.13 -5.12 14.80
CA PRO A 26 -26.34 -4.30 14.75
C PRO A 26 -27.13 -4.61 13.48
N GLU A 27 -28.43 -4.80 13.63
CA GLU A 27 -29.34 -5.07 12.52
C GLU A 27 -29.57 -3.80 11.68
N GLY A 28 -29.67 -3.98 10.35
CA GLY A 28 -29.98 -2.90 9.41
C GLY A 28 -28.80 -1.97 9.08
N LEU A 29 -27.60 -2.27 9.59
CA LEU A 29 -26.36 -1.53 9.30
C LEU A 29 -25.36 -2.32 8.45
N GLU A 30 -25.72 -3.52 7.99
CA GLU A 30 -24.86 -4.45 7.26
C GLU A 30 -24.27 -3.78 6.00
N ILE A 31 -25.10 -3.04 5.25
CA ILE A 31 -24.67 -2.33 4.04
C ILE A 31 -23.59 -1.28 4.37
N ARG A 32 -23.66 -0.62 5.54
CA ARG A 32 -22.64 0.35 5.94
C ARG A 32 -21.30 -0.32 6.18
N PHE A 33 -21.29 -1.50 6.79
CA PHE A 33 -20.07 -2.27 7.01
C PHE A 33 -19.50 -2.83 5.71
N TRP A 34 -20.34 -3.22 4.76
CA TRP A 34 -19.92 -3.59 3.40
C TRP A 34 -19.19 -2.44 2.68
N LEU A 35 -19.77 -1.24 2.69
CA LEU A 35 -19.15 -0.06 2.08
C LEU A 35 -17.88 0.37 2.81
N LEU A 36 -17.85 0.26 4.14
CA LEU A 36 -16.67 0.55 4.94
C LEU A 36 -15.53 -0.42 4.63
N ALA A 37 -15.82 -1.73 4.56
CA ALA A 37 -14.87 -2.77 4.22
C ALA A 37 -14.24 -2.55 2.85
N GLU A 38 -15.06 -2.26 1.83
CA GLU A 38 -14.56 -1.97 0.49
C GLU A 38 -13.58 -0.78 0.50
N ARG A 39 -13.91 0.28 1.25
CA ARG A 39 -13.05 1.46 1.37
C ARG A 39 -11.75 1.16 2.09
N GLU A 40 -11.78 0.37 3.18
CA GLU A 40 -10.56 -0.02 3.90
C GLU A 40 -9.60 -0.84 3.02
N LEU A 41 -10.13 -1.82 2.29
CA LEU A 41 -9.32 -2.67 1.40
C LEU A 41 -8.70 -1.87 0.26
N LYS A 42 -9.44 -0.91 -0.31
CA LYS A 42 -8.88 0.03 -1.31
C LYS A 42 -7.74 0.85 -0.73
N ALA A 43 -7.94 1.46 0.44
CA ALA A 43 -6.92 2.27 1.10
C ALA A 43 -5.67 1.48 1.51
N GLU A 44 -5.82 0.24 1.95
CA GLU A 44 -4.69 -0.65 2.25
C GLU A 44 -3.87 -0.99 1.00
N ARG A 45 -4.54 -1.28 -0.12
CA ARG A 45 -3.86 -1.54 -1.38
C ARG A 45 -3.12 -0.32 -1.92
N ASP A 46 -3.73 0.86 -1.77
CA ASP A 46 -3.09 2.12 -2.20
C ASP A 46 -1.86 2.42 -1.35
N ARG A 47 -1.92 2.23 -0.03
CA ARG A 47 -0.75 2.33 0.86
C ARG A 47 0.35 1.34 0.50
N LYS A 48 0.01 0.08 0.25
CA LYS A 48 0.99 -0.94 -0.16
C LYS A 48 1.69 -0.58 -1.47
N ARG A 49 0.97 0.09 -2.39
CA ARG A 49 1.56 0.59 -3.65
C ARG A 49 2.55 1.72 -3.40
N THR A 50 2.21 2.69 -2.55
CA THR A 50 3.10 3.82 -2.24
C THR A 50 4.36 3.35 -1.50
N GLU A 51 4.21 2.44 -0.54
CA GLU A 51 5.34 1.84 0.19
C GLU A 51 6.27 1.06 -0.74
N ALA A 52 5.72 0.29 -1.70
CA ALA A 52 6.53 -0.43 -2.68
C ALA A 52 7.32 0.50 -3.60
N THR A 53 6.74 1.66 -3.97
CA THR A 53 7.46 2.67 -4.76
C THR A 53 8.55 3.38 -3.95
N GLU A 54 8.33 3.65 -2.67
CA GLU A 54 9.31 4.33 -1.80
C GLU A 54 10.47 3.40 -1.42
N ALA A 55 10.20 2.13 -1.08
CA ALA A 55 11.24 1.14 -0.78
C ALA A 55 12.14 0.83 -2.00
N GLY A 56 11.59 0.88 -3.20
CA GLY A 56 12.37 0.76 -4.45
C GLY A 56 13.26 1.98 -4.75
N ALA A 57 12.86 3.17 -4.29
CA ALA A 57 13.63 4.40 -4.48
C ALA A 57 14.79 4.51 -3.46
N GLU A 58 14.57 4.08 -2.21
CA GLU A 58 15.60 4.15 -1.16
C GLU A 58 16.74 3.14 -1.40
N THR A 59 16.44 1.99 -2.01
CA THR A 59 17.47 1.02 -2.42
C THR A 59 18.25 1.45 -3.67
N ALA A 60 17.64 2.21 -4.59
CA ALA A 60 18.33 2.72 -5.77
C ALA A 60 19.27 3.91 -5.47
N SER A 61 19.02 4.66 -4.39
CA SER A 61 19.84 5.83 -4.03
C SER A 61 21.11 5.47 -3.23
N ALA A 62 21.17 4.27 -2.65
CA ALA A 62 22.33 3.78 -1.90
C ALA A 62 23.43 3.16 -2.79
N GLU A 63 23.17 2.93 -4.08
CA GLU A 63 24.15 2.43 -5.05
C GLU A 63 24.70 3.54 -5.97
N GLU A 64 24.67 4.81 -5.54
CA GLU A 64 25.50 5.83 -6.18
C GLU A 64 26.91 5.79 -5.57
N ASN A 65 27.83 5.17 -6.31
CA ASN A 65 29.21 4.91 -5.93
C ASN A 65 29.93 6.19 -5.42
N PRO A 66 30.32 6.29 -4.13
CA PRO A 66 30.95 7.49 -3.56
C PRO A 66 32.32 7.84 -4.16
N VAL A 67 32.87 6.98 -5.02
CA VAL A 67 34.17 7.18 -5.68
C VAL A 67 34.09 8.17 -6.85
N GLU A 68 32.95 8.29 -7.55
CA GLU A 68 32.83 9.19 -8.72
C GLU A 68 32.75 10.68 -8.36
N ARG A 69 32.22 11.01 -7.17
CA ARG A 69 32.12 12.40 -6.71
C ARG A 69 33.49 13.02 -6.40
N ARG A 70 34.48 12.21 -6.04
CA ARG A 70 35.83 12.67 -5.66
C ARG A 70 36.70 13.03 -6.88
N ALA A 71 36.40 12.47 -8.06
CA ALA A 71 37.14 12.72 -9.28
C ALA A 71 36.79 14.06 -9.96
N ARG A 72 35.61 14.63 -9.66
CA ARG A 72 35.15 15.88 -10.30
C ARG A 72 35.62 17.16 -9.58
N SER A 73 36.19 17.05 -8.38
CA SER A 73 36.51 18.21 -7.55
C SER A 73 37.91 18.80 -7.72
N THR A 74 38.73 18.31 -8.65
CA THR A 74 40.12 18.80 -8.88
C THR A 74 40.32 19.58 -10.18
N ALA A 75 39.25 20.01 -10.85
CA ALA A 75 39.33 20.82 -12.06
C ALA A 75 38.50 22.10 -11.97
N ALA A 76 38.76 22.92 -10.95
CA ALA A 76 38.44 24.35 -10.98
C ALA A 76 39.68 25.08 -10.49
N ARG A 77 40.29 25.76 -11.44
CA ARG A 77 41.63 26.37 -11.44
C ARG A 77 41.63 27.71 -10.71
#